data_AF-A0A4U8YI81-F1
#
_entry.id   AF-A0A4U8YI81-F1
#
_cell.length_a   1.000
_cell.length_b   1.000
_cell.length_c   1.000
_cell.angle_alpha   90.00
_cell.angle_beta   90.00
_cell.angle_gamma   90.00
#
_symmetry.space_group_name_H-M   'P 1'
#
loop_
_entity.id
_entity.type
_entity.pdbx_description
1 polymer ?
#
loop_
_entity_poly.entity_id
_entity_poly.type
_entity_poly.pdbx_seq_one_letter_code
_entity_poly.pdbx_strand_id
1 'polypeptide(L)' 'MRACDHNIKTTLELVEAMIQLAERGDSDREDSGCGILYGILRDAAYKIKQVAEMEREAHIRKGWWEEHP' A
#
# COMPACT_ATOMS: atom_id res chain seq x y z
N MET A 1 -18.27 -1.25 -9.71
CA MET A 1 -17.06 -1.77 -9.04
C MET A 1 -17.45 -2.87 -8.04
N ARG A 2 -16.77 -4.03 -8.06
CA ARG A 2 -17.07 -5.17 -7.16
C ARG A 2 -16.51 -4.90 -5.75
N ALA A 3 -17.06 -5.57 -4.74
CA ALA A 3 -16.57 -5.45 -3.35
C ALA A 3 -15.07 -5.83 -3.21
N CYS A 4 -14.59 -6.81 -3.99
CA CYS A 4 -13.18 -7.17 -4.00
C CYS A 4 -12.29 -6.08 -4.62
N ASP A 5 -12.73 -5.40 -5.67
CA ASP A 5 -12.00 -4.26 -6.27
C ASP A 5 -11.87 -3.12 -5.26
N HIS A 6 -12.94 -2.84 -4.51
CA HIS A 6 -12.92 -1.83 -3.46
C HIS A 6 -11.88 -2.15 -2.39
N ASN A 7 -11.81 -3.41 -1.94
CA ASN A 7 -10.79 -3.82 -0.96
C ASN A 7 -9.37 -3.66 -1.50
N ILE A 8 -9.13 -3.95 -2.78
CA ILE A 8 -7.82 -3.73 -3.43
C ILE A 8 -7.50 -2.22 -3.45
N LYS A 9 -8.47 -1.38 -3.82
CA LYS A 9 -8.30 0.08 -3.80
C LYS A 9 -7.97 0.60 -2.40
N THR A 10 -8.74 0.21 -1.40
CA THR A 10 -8.51 0.58 0.01
C THR A 10 -7.15 0.07 0.51
N THR A 11 -6.71 -1.10 0.04
CA THR A 11 -5.36 -1.61 0.35
C THR A 11 -4.26 -0.72 -0.24
N LEU A 12 -4.42 -0.27 -1.49
CA LEU A 12 -3.48 0.66 -2.12
C LEU A 12 -3.45 2.01 -1.39
N GLU A 13 -4.61 2.53 -0.97
CA GLU A 13 -4.70 3.74 -0.15
C GLU A 13 -3.99 3.58 1.20
N LEU A 14 -4.16 2.43 1.86
CA LEU A 14 -3.47 2.12 3.12
C LEU A 14 -1.95 2.05 2.93
N VAL A 15 -1.48 1.43 1.85
CA VAL A 15 -0.06 1.35 1.52
C VAL A 15 0.55 2.73 1.35
N GLU A 16 -0.12 3.66 0.67
CA GLU A 16 0.37 5.04 0.55
C GLU A 16 0.47 5.72 1.91
N ALA A 17 -0.51 5.52 2.79
CA ALA A 17 -0.44 6.01 4.17
C ALA A 17 0.72 5.38 4.97
N MET A 18 1.01 4.08 4.76
CA MET A 18 2.14 3.40 5.39
C MET A 18 3.48 3.98 4.92
N ILE A 19 3.63 4.26 3.61
CA ILE A 19 4.85 4.85 3.04
C ILE A 19 5.07 6.24 3.63
N GLN A 20 4.04 7.10 3.63
CA GLN A 20 4.11 8.45 4.18
C GLN A 20 4.44 8.44 5.68
N LEU A 21 3.83 7.53 6.45
CA LEU A 21 4.13 7.38 7.87
C LEU A 21 5.57 6.92 8.10
N ALA A 22 6.07 5.98 7.28
CA ALA A 22 7.44 5.51 7.39
C ALA A 22 8.45 6.62 7.07
N GLU A 23 8.21 7.43 6.04
CA GLU A 23 9.09 8.56 5.68
C GLU A 23 9.12 9.63 6.77
N ARG A 24 7.94 10.01 7.28
CA ARG A 24 7.85 10.95 8.39
C ARG A 24 8.52 10.39 9.65
N GLY A 25 8.21 9.15 10.00
CA GLY A 25 8.75 8.49 11.17
C GLY A 25 10.27 8.33 11.11
N ASP A 26 10.83 8.01 9.94
CA ASP A 26 12.28 7.93 9.75
C ASP A 26 12.96 9.31 9.88
N SER A 27 12.27 10.37 9.46
CA SER A 27 12.75 11.76 9.61
C SER A 27 12.69 12.25 11.06
N ASP A 28 11.64 11.84 11.80
CA ASP A 28 11.37 12.25 13.18
C ASP A 28 12.08 11.36 14.22
N ARG A 29 12.88 10.35 13.80
CA ARG A 29 13.44 9.33 14.71
C ARG A 29 14.44 9.92 15.72
N GLU A 30 14.25 9.58 17.00
CA GLU A 30 15.16 9.96 18.10
C GLU A 30 16.13 8.84 18.49
N ASP A 31 15.84 7.60 18.08
CA ASP A 31 16.67 6.43 18.33
C ASP A 31 16.71 5.44 17.16
N SER A 32 17.56 4.42 17.30
CA SER A 32 17.70 3.34 16.31
C SER A 32 16.50 2.38 16.27
N GLY A 33 15.72 2.27 17.35
CA GLY A 33 14.52 1.44 17.43
C GLY A 33 13.41 1.98 16.53
N CYS A 34 13.19 3.30 16.53
CA CYS A 34 12.31 3.99 15.61
C CYS A 34 12.74 3.77 14.15
N GLY A 35 14.05 3.88 13.86
CA GLY A 35 14.59 3.59 12.53
C GLY A 35 14.29 2.17 12.04
N ILE A 36 14.41 1.16 12.93
CA ILE A 36 14.04 -0.23 12.61
C ILE A 36 12.55 -0.35 12.33
N LEU A 37 11.70 0.24 13.18
CA LEU A 37 10.24 0.18 13.03
C LEU A 37 9.78 0.79 11.69
N TYR A 38 10.25 1.99 11.37
CA TYR A 38 9.84 2.67 10.13
C TYR A 38 10.48 2.04 8.89
N GLY A 39 11.67 1.44 9.01
CA GLY A 39 12.24 0.58 7.98
C GLY A 39 11.35 -0.63 7.68
N ILE A 40 10.91 -1.36 8.71
CA ILE A 40 9.99 -2.50 8.57
C ILE A 40 8.66 -2.06 7.95
N LEU A 41 8.10 -0.93 8.41
CA LEU A 41 6.84 -0.40 7.90
C LEU A 41 6.94 -0.11 6.39
N ARG A 42 8.03 0.55 5.97
CA ARG A 42 8.29 0.86 4.55
C ARG A 42 8.43 -0.40 3.70
N ASP A 43 9.21 -1.36 4.15
CA ASP A 43 9.43 -2.62 3.42
C ASP A 43 8.13 -3.42 3.28
N ALA A 44 7.32 -3.47 4.34
CA ALA A 44 6.01 -4.10 4.30
C ALA A 44 5.06 -3.39 3.33
N ALA A 45 5.05 -2.05 3.35
CA ALA A 45 4.21 -1.25 2.45
C ALA A 45 4.52 -1.55 0.98
N TYR A 46 5.79 -1.57 0.57
CA TYR A 46 6.17 -1.87 -0.81
C TYR A 46 5.83 -3.32 -1.23
N LYS A 47 6.01 -4.30 -0.33
CA LYS A 47 5.60 -5.69 -0.60
C LYS A 47 4.09 -5.80 -0.82
N ILE A 48 3.30 -5.14 0.02
CA ILE A 48 1.84 -5.12 -0.12
C ILE A 48 1.45 -4.39 -1.40
N LYS A 49 2.09 -3.24 -1.70
CA LYS A 49 1.86 -2.46 -2.94
C LYS A 49 1.97 -3.35 -4.17
N GLN A 50 3.08 -4.07 -4.29
CA GLN A 50 3.35 -4.94 -5.42
C GLN A 50 2.26 -5.99 -5.60
N VAL A 51 1.85 -6.68 -4.52
CA VAL A 51 0.81 -7.72 -4.60
C VAL A 51 -0.56 -7.12 -4.93
N ALA A 52 -0.92 -5.98 -4.32
CA ALA A 52 -2.19 -5.30 -4.57
C ALA A 52 -2.29 -4.77 -6.01
N GLU A 53 -1.21 -4.20 -6.55
CA GLU A 53 -1.13 -3.77 -7.96
C GLU A 53 -1.25 -4.97 -8.90
N MET A 54 -0.55 -6.08 -8.62
CA MET A 54 -0.66 -7.30 -9.42
C MET A 54 -2.10 -7.83 -9.47
N GLU A 55 -2.83 -7.83 -8.35
CA GLU A 55 -4.23 -8.26 -8.31
C GLU A 55 -5.15 -7.27 -9.04
N ARG A 56 -4.93 -5.96 -8.88
CA ARG A 56 -5.63 -4.93 -9.66
C ARG A 56 -5.47 -5.17 -11.15
N GLU A 57 -4.24 -5.37 -11.63
CA GLU A 57 -3.98 -5.64 -13.04
C GLU A 57 -4.61 -6.96 -13.51
N ALA A 58 -4.68 -7.97 -12.64
CA ALA A 58 -5.41 -9.21 -12.93
C ALA A 58 -6.92 -8.97 -13.08
N HIS A 59 -7.50 -8.12 -12.25
CA HIS A 59 -8.91 -7.72 -12.35
C HIS A 59 -9.20 -6.88 -13.59
N ILE A 60 -8.30 -5.96 -13.97
CA ILE A 60 -8.38 -5.18 -15.21
C ILE A 60 -8.37 -6.12 -16.43
N ARG A 61 -7.42 -7.06 -16.49
CA ARG A 61 -7.34 -8.05 -17.59
C ARG A 61 -8.58 -8.93 -17.71
N LYS A 62 -9.27 -9.20 -16.60
CA LYS A 62 -10.53 -9.97 -16.57
C LYS A 62 -11.77 -9.10 -16.89
N GLY A 63 -11.60 -7.79 -17.07
CA GLY A 63 -12.71 -6.84 -17.25
C GLY A 63 -13.58 -6.68 -16.00
N TRP A 64 -13.04 -6.97 -14.82
CA TRP A 64 -13.77 -6.84 -13.54
C TRP A 64 -13.62 -5.45 -12.94
N TRP A 65 -12.53 -4.76 -13.28
CA TRP A 65 -12.20 -3.45 -12.75
C TRP A 65 -13.02 -2.37 -13.45
N GLU A 66 -14.11 -1.96 -12.82
CA GLU A 66 -14.96 -0.87 -13.30
C GLU A 66 -14.48 0.47 -12.72
N GLU A 67 -13.76 1.25 -13.53
CA GLU A 67 -13.60 2.70 -13.32
C GLU A 67 -14.88 3.38 -13.76
N HIS A 68 -15.81 3.64 -12.84
CA HIS A 68 -16.86 4.61 -13.15
C HIS A 68 -16.25 6.03 -13.11
N PRO A 69 -16.51 6.86 -14.14
CA PRO A 69 -16.06 8.25 -14.19
C PRO A 69 -16.70 9.12 -13.10
#